data_AF-A6UIY2-F1
#
_entry.id   AF-A6UIY2-F1
#
_cell.length_a   1.000
_cell.length_b   1.000
_cell.length_c   1.000
_cell.angle_alpha   90.00
_cell.angle_beta   90.00
_cell.angle_gamma   90.00
#
_symmetry.space_group_name_H-M   'P 1'
#
loop_
_entity.id
_entity.type
_entity.pdbx_description
1 polymer ?
#
loop_
_entity_poly.entity_id
_entity_poly.type
_entity_poly.pdbx_seq_one_letter_code
_entity_poly.pdbx_strand_id
1 'polypeptide(L)' 'MIRPLMPWTWDVCFLMGTGFAPKLWRPVIRGHAATGDIIAPIRKVSETKGPATHKDAAAVAEALVNIRSYFMPRRKQKF' A
#
# COMPACT_ATOMS: atom_id res chain seq x y z
N MET A 1 -25.06 4.75 16.38
CA MET A 1 -23.68 4.43 15.96
C MET A 1 -23.26 5.48 14.94
N ILE A 2 -22.59 6.54 15.38
CA ILE A 2 -22.22 7.69 14.55
C ILE A 2 -20.79 7.43 14.06
N ARG A 3 -20.60 7.16 12.76
CA ARG A 3 -19.26 7.23 12.15
C ARG A 3 -18.83 8.70 12.21
N PRO A 4 -17.69 9.06 12.81
CA PRO A 4 -17.13 10.37 12.54
C PRO A 4 -16.75 10.39 11.05
N LEU A 5 -17.25 11.41 10.34
CA LEU A 5 -16.83 11.77 8.99
C LEU A 5 -15.36 12.21 9.05
N MET A 6 -14.42 11.28 9.21
CA MET A 6 -13.05 11.53 8.80
C MET A 6 -13.04 11.29 7.29
N PRO A 7 -12.99 12.33 6.44
CA PRO A 7 -13.16 12.15 4.99
C PRO A 7 -11.95 11.48 4.34
N TRP A 8 -10.90 11.21 5.11
CA TRP A 8 -9.57 10.87 4.64
C TRP A 8 -8.95 9.80 5.56
N THR A 9 -9.36 8.54 5.39
CA THR A 9 -8.68 7.42 6.03
C THR A 9 -7.27 7.26 5.43
N TRP A 10 -6.35 6.68 6.21
CA TRP A 10 -4.93 6.60 5.82
C TRP A 10 -4.73 5.91 4.46
N ASP A 11 -5.53 4.91 4.15
CA ASP A 11 -5.50 4.12 2.93
C ASP A 11 -5.89 4.96 1.71
N VAL A 12 -6.93 5.79 1.83
CA VAL A 12 -7.35 6.73 0.78
C VAL A 12 -6.24 7.78 0.53
N CYS A 13 -5.67 8.35 1.60
CA CYS A 13 -4.56 9.29 1.49
C CYS A 13 -3.33 8.66 0.83
N PHE A 14 -3.00 7.43 1.20
CA PHE A 14 -1.87 6.69 0.64
C PHE A 14 -2.06 6.49 -0.86
N LEU A 15 -3.23 5.98 -1.27
CA LEU A 15 -3.55 5.73 -2.67
C LEU A 15 -3.53 7.03 -3.49
N MET A 16 -4.07 8.13 -2.95
CA MET A 16 -3.97 9.43 -3.59
C MET A 16 -2.50 9.86 -3.77
N GLY A 17 -1.65 9.63 -2.77
CA GLY A 17 -0.20 9.85 -2.84
C GLY A 17 0.47 9.14 -4.03
N THR A 18 0.04 7.92 -4.35
CA THR A 18 0.57 7.19 -5.52
C THR A 18 0.24 7.87 -6.84
N GLY A 19 -0.88 8.59 -6.91
CA GLY A 19 -1.33 9.35 -8.08
C GLY A 19 -0.46 10.58 -8.39
N PHE A 20 0.20 11.16 -7.39
CA PHE A 20 1.07 12.33 -7.56
C PHE A 20 2.43 12.01 -8.19
N ALA A 21 2.90 10.75 -8.10
CA ALA A 21 4.17 10.32 -8.67
C ALA A 21 4.01 9.07 -9.57
N PRO A 22 3.22 9.15 -10.65
CA PRO A 22 2.79 7.97 -11.40
C PRO A 22 3.95 7.19 -12.01
N LYS A 23 5.04 7.86 -12.44
CA LYS A 23 6.23 7.18 -12.97
C LYS A 23 6.93 6.32 -11.92
N LEU A 24 6.97 6.76 -10.67
CA LEU A 24 7.59 6.05 -9.56
C LEU A 24 6.78 4.81 -9.16
N TRP A 25 5.45 4.94 -9.13
CA TRP A 25 4.55 3.91 -8.62
C TRP A 25 4.05 2.93 -9.68
N ARG A 26 4.06 3.30 -10.97
CA ARG A 26 3.55 2.45 -12.07
C ARG A 26 4.13 1.03 -12.09
N PRO A 27 5.44 0.78 -11.85
CA PRO A 27 5.97 -0.57 -11.82
C PRO A 27 5.29 -1.44 -10.75
N VAL A 28 5.14 -0.91 -9.54
CA VAL A 28 4.60 -1.64 -8.38
C VAL A 28 3.07 -1.70 -8.33
N ILE A 29 2.39 -0.96 -9.22
CA ILE A 29 0.93 -1.00 -9.41
C ILE A 29 0.51 -1.92 -10.56
N ARG A 30 1.30 -1.98 -11.64
CA ARG A 30 0.89 -2.64 -12.90
C ARG A 30 1.61 -3.96 -13.19
N GLY A 31 2.25 -4.56 -12.18
CA GLY A 31 2.85 -5.88 -12.32
C GLY A 31 4.33 -5.85 -12.69
N HIS A 32 5.16 -5.29 -11.81
CA HIS A 32 6.60 -5.49 -11.86
C HIS A 32 6.91 -6.99 -11.75
N ALA A 33 7.75 -7.52 -12.63
CA ALA A 33 7.96 -8.97 -12.76
C ALA A 33 8.38 -9.68 -11.45
N ALA A 34 9.08 -8.98 -10.55
CA ALA A 34 9.52 -9.53 -9.28
C ALA A 34 8.53 -9.34 -8.12
N THR A 35 7.61 -8.38 -8.21
CA THR A 35 6.81 -7.94 -7.05
C THR A 35 5.30 -7.87 -7.31
N GLY A 36 4.84 -7.87 -8.56
CA GLY A 36 3.42 -7.78 -8.90
C GLY A 36 2.79 -6.44 -8.53
N ASP A 37 1.46 -6.42 -8.36
CA ASP A 37 0.74 -5.28 -7.76
C ASP A 37 0.79 -5.40 -6.23
N ILE A 38 1.83 -4.82 -5.62
CA ILE A 38 1.99 -4.81 -4.14
C ILE A 38 1.03 -3.85 -3.44
N ILE A 39 0.32 -2.99 -4.19
CA ILE A 39 -0.63 -2.03 -3.63
C ILE A 39 -2.03 -2.66 -3.48
N ALA A 40 -2.29 -3.78 -4.16
CA ALA A 40 -3.58 -4.47 -4.13
C ALA A 40 -4.18 -4.65 -2.71
N PRO A 41 -3.43 -5.03 -1.66
CA PRO A 41 -3.99 -5.15 -0.32
C PRO A 41 -4.50 -3.83 0.27
N ILE A 42 -3.81 -2.71 0.01
CA ILE A 42 -4.22 -1.37 0.48
C ILE A 42 -5.49 -0.93 -0.26
N ARG A 43 -5.54 -1.18 -1.58
CA ARG A 43 -6.72 -0.89 -2.40
C ARG A 43 -7.95 -1.66 -1.94
N LYS A 44 -7.78 -2.95 -1.64
CA LYS A 44 -8.84 -3.82 -1.13
C LYS A 44 -9.44 -3.27 0.17
N VAL A 45 -8.60 -2.79 1.10
CA VAL A 45 -9.09 -2.19 2.36
C VAL A 45 -9.84 -0.89 2.10
N SER A 46 -9.38 -0.05 1.17
CA SER A 46 -10.07 1.20 0.81
C SER A 46 -11.44 0.99 0.15
N GLU A 47 -11.60 -0.09 -0.60
CA GLU A 47 -12.86 -0.42 -1.29
C GLU A 47 -13.85 -1.17 -0.38
N THR A 48 -13.35 -1.77 0.70
CA THR A 48 -14.18 -2.57 1.63
C THR A 48 -14.97 -1.65 2.56
N LYS A 49 -16.31 -1.72 2.48
CA LYS A 49 -17.21 -0.86 3.29
C LYS A 49 -17.33 -1.27 4.77
N GLY A 50 -16.80 -2.44 5.15
CA GLY A 50 -16.84 -3.02 6.50
C GLY A 50 -15.57 -2.77 7.33
N PRO A 51 -15.58 -3.12 8.64
CA PRO A 51 -14.38 -3.04 9.47
C PRO A 51 -13.28 -3.95 8.94
N ALA A 52 -12.05 -3.46 8.89
CA ALA A 52 -10.89 -4.25 8.52
C ALA A 52 -10.68 -5.39 9.53
N THR A 53 -10.41 -6.59 9.04
CA THR A 53 -10.08 -7.74 9.89
C THR A 53 -8.60 -7.77 10.24
N HIS A 54 -8.20 -8.61 11.21
CA HIS A 54 -6.78 -8.87 11.47
C HIS A 54 -6.04 -9.42 10.25
N LYS A 55 -6.73 -10.18 9.38
CA LYS A 55 -6.15 -10.69 8.13
C LYS A 55 -5.88 -9.55 7.15
N ASP A 56 -6.79 -8.58 7.06
CA ASP A 56 -6.59 -7.40 6.21
C ASP A 56 -5.42 -6.55 6.71
N ALA A 57 -5.31 -6.36 8.03
CA ALA A 57 -4.18 -5.65 8.64
C ALA A 57 -2.83 -6.34 8.36
N ALA A 58 -2.77 -7.67 8.46
CA ALA A 58 -1.56 -8.44 8.14
C ALA A 58 -1.17 -8.30 6.66
N ALA A 59 -2.15 -8.38 5.75
CA ALA A 59 -1.91 -8.22 4.31
C ALA A 59 -1.42 -6.80 3.96
N VAL A 60 -1.97 -5.78 4.63
CA VAL A 60 -1.48 -4.39 4.50
C VAL A 60 -0.06 -4.24 5.04
N ALA A 61 0.25 -4.82 6.20
CA ALA A 61 1.59 -4.76 6.78
C ALA A 61 2.65 -5.39 5.85
N GLU A 62 2.33 -6.55 5.26
CA GLU A 62 3.18 -7.20 4.27
C GLU A 62 3.38 -6.32 3.02
N ALA A 63 2.30 -5.72 2.49
CA ALA A 63 2.38 -4.77 1.39
C ALA A 63 3.32 -3.60 1.70
N LEU A 64 3.23 -3.01 2.90
CA LEU A 64 4.10 -1.90 3.31
C LEU A 64 5.57 -2.32 3.42
N VAL A 65 5.86 -3.52 3.90
CA VAL A 65 7.23 -4.07 3.94
C VAL A 65 7.78 -4.27 2.52
N ASN A 66 6.96 -4.77 1.59
CA ASN A 66 7.34 -4.97 0.20
C ASN A 66 7.58 -3.62 -0.51
N ILE A 67 6.72 -2.62 -0.28
CA ILE A 67 6.88 -1.25 -0.78
C ILE A 67 8.20 -0.65 -0.29
N ARG A 68 8.47 -0.74 1.03
CA ARG A 68 9.73 -0.26 1.61
C ARG A 68 10.93 -0.99 0.99
N SER A 69 10.85 -2.30 0.82
CA SER A 69 11.96 -3.09 0.27
C SER A 69 12.24 -2.77 -1.20
N TYR A 70 11.21 -2.47 -1.97
CA TYR A 70 11.32 -2.06 -3.37
C TYR A 70 11.98 -0.68 -3.52
N PHE A 71 11.50 0.33 -2.78
CA PHE A 71 12.01 1.71 -2.91
C PHE A 71 13.28 1.98 -2.09
N MET A 72 13.48 1.23 -1.00
CA MET A 72 14.62 1.37 -0.09
C MET A 72 15.29 0.01 0.10
N PRO A 73 15.97 -0.52 -0.94
CA PRO A 73 16.74 -1.74 -0.80
C PRO A 73 17.82 -1.53 0.28
N ARG A 74 18.00 -2.52 1.15
CA ARG A 74 19.07 -2.46 2.16
C ARG A 74 20.39 -2.21 1.44
N ARG A 75 21.12 -1.18 1.88
CA ARG A 75 22.50 -0.97 1.41
C ARG A 75 23.27 -2.24 1.73
N LYS A 76 23.90 -2.84 0.72
CA LYS A 76 24.89 -3.89 0.96
C LYS A 76 25.97 -3.27 1.85
N GLN A 77 26.15 -3.80 3.05
CA GLN A 77 27.33 -3.50 3.85
C GLN A 77 28.53 -3.96 3.00
N LYS A 78 29.34 -3.00 2.56
CA LYS A 78 30.66 -3.34 2.02
C LYS A 78 31.48 -3.79 3.22
N PHE A 79 31.77 -5.09 3.26
CA PHE A 79 32.75 -5.67 4.17
C PHE A 79 34.15 -5.41 3.62
#